data_AF-A0ABD1E3I4-F1
#
_entry.id   AF-A0ABD1E3I4-F1
#
_cell.length_a   1.000
_cell.length_b   1.000
_cell.length_c   1.000
_cell.angle_alpha   90.00
_cell.angle_beta   90.00
_cell.angle_gamma   90.00
#
_symmetry.space_group_name_H-M   'P 1'
#
loop_
_entity.id
_entity.type
_entity.pdbx_description
1 polymer ?
#
loop_
_entity_poly.entity_id
_entity_poly.type
_entity_poly.pdbx_seq_one_letter_code
_entity_poly.pdbx_strand_id
1 'polypeptide(L)'
;MCDLEEEALLLAILLDEGRKRRNVWVHDINKKRKEEGEFHNLYPELRKDENRFYTYFRMNFESFDEILNLIRKDITKSKLHLENQSGQQND
;
A
#
# COMPACT_ATOMS: atom_id res chain seq x y z
N MET A 1 0.31 -40.53 28.10
CA MET A 1 -0.44 -39.27 28.21
C MET A 1 0.41 -38.05 27.88
N CYS A 2 1.75 -38.10 28.01
CA CYS A 2 2.64 -36.98 27.69
C CYS A 2 2.82 -36.72 26.17
N ASP A 3 2.73 -37.75 25.32
CA ASP A 3 3.02 -37.59 23.88
C ASP A 3 1.99 -36.72 23.13
N LEU A 4 0.72 -36.79 23.54
CA LEU A 4 -0.37 -36.01 22.94
C LEU A 4 -0.29 -34.52 23.28
N GLU A 5 0.25 -34.17 24.45
CA GLU A 5 0.43 -32.77 24.85
C GLU A 5 1.60 -32.14 24.07
N GLU A 6 2.68 -32.88 23.85
CA GLU A 6 3.81 -32.44 23.03
C GLU A 6 3.41 -32.26 21.55
N GLU A 7 2.64 -33.21 20.99
CA GLU A 7 2.08 -33.11 19.64
C GLU A 7 1.10 -31.94 19.51
N ALA A 8 0.24 -31.71 20.51
CA ALA A 8 -0.69 -30.58 20.53
C ALA A 8 0.05 -29.24 20.64
N LEU A 9 1.15 -29.18 21.41
CA LEU A 9 1.99 -28.01 21.53
C LEU A 9 2.69 -27.70 20.20
N LEU A 10 3.19 -28.72 19.50
CA LEU A 10 3.80 -28.57 18.18
C LEU A 10 2.77 -28.08 17.14
N LEU A 11 1.55 -28.63 17.15
CA LEU A 11 0.45 -28.15 16.29
C LEU A 11 0.08 -26.69 16.59
N ALA A 12 0.01 -26.33 17.87
CA ALA A 12 -0.30 -24.96 18.28
C ALA A 12 0.78 -23.98 17.81
N ILE A 13 2.07 -24.36 17.89
CA ILE A 13 3.19 -23.55 17.38
C ILE A 13 3.13 -23.42 15.85
N LEU A 14 2.88 -24.51 15.12
CA LEU A 14 2.70 -24.51 13.66
C LEU A 14 1.52 -23.64 13.21
N LEU A 15 0.42 -23.65 13.96
CA LEU A 15 -0.76 -22.83 13.69
C LEU A 15 -0.57 -21.35 14.10
N ASP A 16 0.33 -21.07 15.04
CA ASP A 16 0.68 -19.71 15.50
C ASP A 16 1.77 -19.05 14.63
N GLU A 17 2.50 -19.80 13.80
CA GLU A 17 3.43 -19.24 12.82
C GLU A 17 2.76 -18.25 11.86
N GLY A 18 1.46 -18.42 11.59
CA GLY A 18 0.64 -17.48 10.82
C GLY A 18 0.27 -16.18 11.55
N ARG A 19 0.48 -16.11 12.87
CA ARG A 19 0.22 -14.94 13.74
C ARG A 19 1.48 -14.22 14.18
N LYS A 20 2.67 -14.61 13.72
CA LYS A 20 3.86 -13.74 13.75
C LYS A 20 3.40 -12.40 13.18
N ARG A 21 3.35 -11.36 14.02
CA ARG A 21 2.97 -10.01 13.60
C ARG A 21 3.93 -9.64 12.48
N ARG A 22 3.48 -9.84 11.23
CA ARG A 22 4.28 -9.52 10.07
C ARG A 22 4.57 -8.03 10.21
N ASN A 23 5.85 -7.66 10.31
CA ASN A 23 6.30 -6.29 10.14
C ASN A 23 6.08 -5.93 8.67
N VAL A 24 4.82 -5.80 8.25
CA VAL A 24 4.48 -5.46 6.88
C VAL A 24 4.63 -3.95 6.76
N TRP A 25 5.61 -3.52 5.96
CA TRP A 25 5.78 -2.12 5.58
C TRP A 25 4.51 -1.51 4.95
N VAL A 26 3.65 -2.35 4.36
CA VAL A 26 2.37 -1.95 3.77
C VAL A 26 1.24 -2.78 4.36
N HIS A 27 0.41 -2.18 5.21
CA HIS A 27 -0.76 -2.84 5.79
C HIS A 27 -1.71 -3.39 4.71
N ASP A 28 -2.39 -4.51 4.98
CA ASP A 28 -3.25 -5.20 4.00
C ASP A 28 -4.37 -4.29 3.46
N ILE A 29 -4.90 -3.37 4.28
CA ILE A 29 -5.87 -2.33 3.84
C ILE A 29 -5.32 -1.44 2.71
N ASN A 30 -4.02 -1.16 2.72
CA ASN A 30 -3.39 -0.30 1.70
C ASN A 30 -3.11 -1.06 0.41
N LYS A 31 -3.17 -2.41 0.41
CA LYS A 31 -3.03 -3.19 -0.83
C LYS A 31 -4.18 -2.95 -1.78
N LYS A 32 -5.37 -2.68 -1.22
CA LYS A 32 -6.58 -2.35 -1.98
C LYS A 32 -6.71 -0.87 -2.37
N ARG A 33 -5.65 -0.08 -2.18
CA ARG A 33 -5.70 1.38 -2.43
C ARG A 33 -6.08 1.70 -3.88
N LYS A 34 -5.71 0.86 -4.85
CA LYS A 34 -6.03 1.09 -6.26
C LYS A 34 -7.52 0.91 -6.55
N GLU A 35 -8.17 -0.06 -5.91
CA GLU A 35 -9.58 -0.39 -6.15
C GLU A 35 -10.52 0.37 -5.21
N GLU A 36 -10.13 0.58 -3.96
CA GLU A 36 -10.99 1.14 -2.91
C GLU A 36 -10.57 2.56 -2.49
N GLY A 37 -9.40 3.04 -2.91
CA GLY A 37 -8.85 4.32 -2.45
C GLY A 37 -9.60 5.54 -3.02
N GLU A 38 -9.80 6.55 -2.18
CA GLU A 38 -10.51 7.78 -2.54
C GLU A 38 -9.90 8.49 -3.75
N PHE A 39 -8.57 8.50 -3.87
CA PHE A 39 -7.90 9.10 -5.03
C PHE A 39 -8.24 8.41 -6.36
N HIS A 40 -8.47 7.10 -6.34
CA HIS A 40 -8.78 6.36 -7.57
C HIS A 40 -10.28 6.40 -7.90
N ASN A 41 -11.14 6.54 -6.88
CA ASN A 41 -12.58 6.48 -7.05
C ASN A 41 -13.26 7.85 -6.99
N LEU A 42 -13.05 8.62 -5.93
CA LEU A 42 -13.77 9.87 -5.65
C LEU A 42 -13.17 11.07 -6.40
N TYR A 43 -11.84 11.14 -6.50
CA TYR A 43 -11.16 12.28 -7.12
C TYR A 43 -11.56 12.54 -8.59
N PRO A 44 -11.72 11.52 -9.48
CA PRO A 44 -12.23 11.75 -10.84
C PRO A 44 -13.64 12.36 -10.88
N GLU A 45 -14.49 12.03 -9.92
CA GLU A 45 -15.84 12.61 -9.81
C GLU A 45 -15.77 14.05 -9.29
N LEU A 46 -14.93 14.33 -8.29
CA LEU A 46 -14.70 15.68 -7.79
C LEU A 46 -14.15 16.60 -8.88
N ARG A 47 -13.29 16.12 -9.77
CA ARG A 47 -12.75 16.90 -10.91
C ARG A 47 -13.82 17.42 -11.88
N LYS A 48 -15.03 16.85 -11.88
CA LYS A 48 -16.15 17.27 -12.74
C LYS A 48 -16.96 18.43 -12.14
N ASP A 49 -16.79 18.73 -10.85
CA ASP A 49 -17.53 19.77 -10.13
C ASP A 49 -16.55 20.62 -9.32
N GLU A 50 -16.25 21.82 -9.84
CA GLU A 50 -15.29 22.74 -9.23
C GLU A 50 -15.66 23.16 -7.80
N ASN A 51 -16.95 23.37 -7.51
CA ASN A 51 -17.41 23.78 -6.18
C ASN A 51 -17.22 22.65 -5.17
N ARG A 52 -17.54 21.40 -5.55
CA ARG A 52 -17.28 20.24 -4.70
C ARG A 52 -15.80 19.95 -4.55
N PHE A 53 -15.03 20.07 -5.63
CA PHE A 53 -13.57 19.95 -5.57
C PHE A 53 -12.99 20.95 -4.56
N TYR A 54 -13.36 22.22 -4.67
CA TYR A 54 -12.92 23.27 -3.76
C TYR A 54 -13.36 23.02 -2.31
N THR A 55 -14.60 22.55 -2.10
CA THR A 55 -15.08 22.22 -0.76
C THR A 55 -14.29 21.08 -0.12
N TYR A 56 -13.95 20.06 -0.90
CA TYR A 56 -13.23 18.87 -0.45
C TYR A 56 -11.73 19.16 -0.25
N PHE A 57 -11.05 19.67 -1.28
CA PHE A 57 -9.60 19.90 -1.28
C PHE A 57 -9.18 21.27 -0.71
N ARG A 58 -10.14 22.19 -0.49
CA ARG A 58 -9.91 23.57 -0.02
C ARG A 58 -9.06 24.42 -0.97
N MET A 59 -9.04 24.04 -2.25
CA MET A 59 -8.38 24.74 -3.35
C MET A 59 -9.00 24.29 -4.68
N ASN A 60 -8.82 25.09 -5.74
CA ASN A 60 -9.20 24.65 -7.09
C ASN A 60 -8.22 23.58 -7.61
N PHE A 61 -8.60 22.92 -8.70
CA PHE A 61 -7.80 21.81 -9.23
C PHE A 61 -6.49 22.29 -9.87
N GLU A 62 -6.43 23.53 -10.35
CA GLU A 62 -5.22 24.15 -10.88
C GLU A 62 -4.15 24.31 -9.81
N SER A 63 -4.52 24.88 -8.65
CA SER A 63 -3.60 25.03 -7.51
C SER A 63 -3.14 23.67 -6.99
N PHE A 64 -4.06 22.70 -6.96
CA PHE A 64 -3.72 21.33 -6.60
C PHE A 64 -2.69 20.73 -7.57
N ASP A 65 -2.89 20.90 -8.88
CA ASP A 65 -1.97 20.38 -9.90
C ASP A 65 -0.62 21.08 -9.88
N GLU A 66 -0.58 22.38 -9.61
CA GLU A 66 0.65 23.14 -9.42
C GLU A 66 1.46 22.57 -8.25
N ILE A 67 0.84 22.44 -7.07
CA ILE A 67 1.48 21.87 -5.88
C ILE A 67 1.96 20.44 -6.17
N LEU A 68 1.11 19.61 -6.78
CA LEU A 68 1.46 18.24 -7.12
C LEU A 68 2.68 18.20 -8.04
N ASN A 69 2.76 19.07 -9.04
CA ASN A 69 3.89 19.13 -9.96
C ASN A 69 5.18 19.60 -9.28
N LEU A 70 5.10 20.52 -8.32
CA LEU A 70 6.25 20.97 -7.55
C LEU A 70 6.86 19.82 -6.72
N ILE A 71 6.03 19.06 -6.01
CA ILE A 71 6.50 18.00 -5.11
C ILE A 71 6.63 16.63 -5.80
N ARG A 72 6.17 16.48 -7.05
CA ARG A 72 6.08 15.20 -7.76
C ARG A 72 7.38 14.41 -7.70
N LYS A 73 8.52 15.08 -7.89
CA LYS A 73 9.84 14.45 -7.89
C LYS A 73 10.20 13.84 -6.54
N ASP A 74 9.76 14.46 -5.45
CA ASP A 74 10.10 14.06 -4.09
C ASP A 74 9.18 12.95 -3.57
N ILE A 75 7.91 12.96 -3.99
CA ILE A 75 6.90 11.99 -3.54
C ILE A 75 6.77 10.77 -4.46
N THR A 76 7.27 10.84 -5.70
CA THR A 76 7.25 9.71 -6.62
C THR A 76 8.31 8.70 -6.20
N LYS A 77 7.90 7.44 -6.01
CA LYS A 77 8.84 6.35 -5.73
C LYS A 77 9.88 6.25 -6.85
N SER A 78 11.11 6.65 -6.55
CA SER A 78 12.23 6.42 -7.46
C SER A 78 12.50 4.91 -7.57
N LYS A 79 12.63 4.40 -8.79
CA LYS A 79 13.24 3.08 -9.01
C LYS A 79 14.72 3.22 -8.69
N LEU A 80 15.09 3.00 -7.43
CA LEU A 80 16.49 2.74 -7.10
C LEU A 80 16.88 1.44 -7.82
N HIS A 81 18.03 1.46 -8.50
CA HIS A 81 18.63 0.47 -9.41
C HIS A 81 18.82 -0.96 -8.86
N LEU A 82 18.17 -1.35 -7.75
CA LEU A 82 18.39 -2.63 -7.07
C LEU A 82 17.72 -3.84 -7.76
N GLU A 83 17.19 -3.69 -8.98
CA GLU A 83 16.65 -4.80 -9.81
C GLU A 83 17.64 -5.33 -10.86
N ASN A 84 18.94 -5.05 -10.74
CA ASN A 84 19.95 -5.54 -11.69
C ASN A 84 20.82 -6.71 -11.17
N GLN A 85 20.34 -7.54 -10.24
CA GLN A 85 21.09 -8.76 -9.81
C GLN A 85 20.24 -9.99 -9.45
N SER A 86 19.01 -10.13 -9.96
CA SER A 86 18.22 -11.37 -9.78
C SER A 86 17.80 -12.04 -11.08
N GLY A 87 18.50 -11.78 -12.18
CA GLY A 87 18.17 -12.28 -13.52
C GLY A 87 19.32 -12.94 -14.30
N GLN A 88 20.42 -13.31 -13.64
CA GLN A 88 21.46 -14.14 -14.23
C GLN A 88 21.76 -15.32 -13.30
N GLN A 89 20.84 -16.26 -13.29
CA GLN A 89 21.10 -17.68 -13.08
C GLN A 89 19.83 -18.40 -13.51
N ASN A 90 19.90 -18.99 -14.70
CA ASN A 90 19.31 -20.29 -15.05
C ASN A 90 19.93 -20.63 -16.41
N ASP A 91 20.97 -21.45 -16.33
CA ASP A 91 21.40 -22.35 -17.40
C ASP A 91 20.26 -23.27 -17.84
#